data_AF-A0A392V6H9-F1
#
_entry.id   AF-A0A392V6H9-F1
#
_cell.length_a   1.000
_cell.length_b   1.000
_cell.length_c   1.000
_cell.angle_alpha   90.00
_cell.angle_beta   90.00
_cell.angle_gamma   90.00
#
_symmetry.space_group_name_H-M   'P 1'
#
loop_
_entity.id
_entity.type
_entity.pdbx_description
1 polymer ?
#
loop_
_entity_poly.entity_id
_entity_poly.type
_entity_poly.pdbx_seq_one_letter_code
_entity_poly.pdbx_strand_id
1 'polypeptide(L)' 'MLKWSLKLSEFDIRYESRKALKAQVLADFVAEMTNPSSPTNGADKWTIFVDGASNATGAGAGIILENEN' A
#
# COMPACT_ATOMS: atom_id res chain seq x y z
N MET A 1 -18.08 7.37 6.75
CA MET A 1 -18.23 6.14 5.96
C MET A 1 -18.78 6.37 4.55
N LEU A 2 -19.70 7.31 4.32
CA LEU A 2 -20.26 7.62 2.99
C LEU A 2 -19.24 8.11 1.94
N LYS A 3 -18.27 8.94 2.34
CA LYS A 3 -17.32 9.59 1.41
C LYS A 3 -16.45 8.59 0.62
N TRP A 4 -15.99 7.52 1.27
CA TRP A 4 -15.17 6.50 0.63
C TRP A 4 -16.00 5.56 -0.24
N SER A 5 -17.18 5.17 0.24
CA SER A 5 -18.08 4.31 -0.53
C SER A 5 -18.53 4.97 -1.84
N LEU A 6 -18.82 6.28 -1.83
CA LEU A 6 -19.20 7.03 -3.02
C LEU A 6 -18.05 7.18 -4.01
N LYS A 7 -16.83 7.41 -3.52
CA LYS A 7 -15.65 7.61 -4.37
C LYS A 7 -15.16 6.30 -5.01
N LEU A 8 -15.34 5.17 -4.33
CA LEU A 8 -14.95 3.86 -4.83
C LEU A 8 -15.98 3.26 -5.80
N SER A 9 -17.28 3.57 -5.63
CA SER A 9 -18.31 3.10 -6.56
C SER A 9 -18.16 3.64 -7.97
N GLU A 10 -17.50 4.78 -8.15
CA GLU A 10 -17.16 5.33 -9.48
C GLU A 10 -16.25 4.40 -10.28
N PHE A 11 -15.45 3.58 -9.60
CA PHE A 11 -14.52 2.61 -10.20
C PHE A 11 -15.06 1.16 -10.13
N ASP A 12 -16.36 0.98 -9.87
CA ASP A 12 -17.00 -0.32 -9.59
C ASP A 12 -16.38 -1.07 -8.39
N ILE A 13 -15.76 -0.35 -7.46
CA ILE A 13 -15.17 -0.89 -6.24
C ILE A 13 -16.18 -0.74 -5.10
N ARG A 14 -16.64 -1.86 -4.54
CA ARG A 14 -17.53 -1.86 -3.37
C ARG A 14 -16.74 -1.79 -2.08
N TYR A 15 -17.00 -0.74 -1.28
CA TYR A 15 -16.41 -0.60 0.04
C TYR A 15 -17.20 -1.42 1.07
N GLU A 16 -16.56 -2.43 1.66
CA GLU A 16 -17.07 -3.09 2.87
C GLU A 16 -16.31 -2.60 4.09
N SER A 17 -17.03 -2.21 5.15
CA SER A 17 -16.38 -1.87 6.41
C SER A 17 -15.73 -3.13 6.99
N ARG A 18 -14.40 -3.15 7.09
CA ARG A 18 -13.72 -4.26 7.73
C ARG A 18 -14.16 -4.35 9.19
N LYS A 19 -14.63 -5.52 9.61
CA LYS A 19 -14.63 -5.90 11.03
C LYS A 19 -13.18 -5.83 11.51
N ALA A 20 -12.94 -5.38 12.74
CA ALA A 20 -11.59 -5.29 13.29
C ALA A 20 -10.89 -6.65 13.11
N LEU A 21 -9.95 -6.71 12.16
CA LEU A 21 -9.15 -7.89 11.92
C LEU A 21 -8.30 -8.07 13.16
N LYS A 22 -8.29 -9.26 13.77
CA LYS A 22 -7.34 -9.55 14.84
C LYS A 22 -5.95 -9.25 14.30
N ALA A 23 -5.19 -8.39 14.97
CA ALA A 23 -3.84 -7.98 14.54
C ALA A 23 -2.93 -9.19 14.27
N GLN A 24 -3.23 -10.33 14.91
CA GLN A 24 -2.59 -11.61 14.66
C GLN A 24 -2.71 -12.09 13.21
N VAL A 25 -3.89 -11.98 12.56
CA VAL A 25 -4.06 -12.38 11.16
C VAL A 25 -3.22 -11.52 10.22
N LEU A 26 -3.02 -10.25 10.57
CA LEU A 26 -2.13 -9.36 9.81
C LEU A 26 -0.66 -9.76 9.99
N ALA A 27 -0.25 -10.11 11.22
CA ALA A 27 1.10 -10.57 11.51
C ALA A 27 1.41 -11.90 10.80
N ASP A 28 0.48 -12.86 10.86
CA ASP A 28 0.61 -14.16 10.21
C ASP A 28 0.67 -14.01 8.68
N PHE A 29 -0.15 -13.12 8.09
CA PHE A 29 -0.11 -12.82 6.65
C PHE A 29 1.25 -12.24 6.21
N VAL A 30 1.80 -11.29 6.96
CA VAL A 30 3.12 -10.71 6.65
C VAL A 30 4.22 -11.76 6.78
N ALA A 31 4.14 -12.61 7.80
CA ALA A 31 5.10 -13.70 8.00
C ALA A 31 5.03 -14.75 6.87
N GLU A 32 3.84 -15.10 6.39
CA GLU A 32 3.63 -16.04 5.28
C GLU A 32 4.06 -15.44 3.91
N MET A 33 3.84 -14.13 3.72
CA MET A 33 4.28 -13.41 2.51
C MET A 33 5.79 -13.19 2.44
N THR A 34 6.50 -13.25 3.57
CA THR A 34 7.94 -13.02 3.61
C THR A 34 8.66 -14.35 3.49
N ASN A 35 9.18 -14.67 2.30
CA ASN A 35 9.99 -15.86 2.10
C ASN A 35 11.42 -15.61 2.63
N PRO A 36 11.86 -16.24 3.73
CA PRO A 36 13.18 -15.98 4.32
C PRO A 36 14.35 -16.51 3.46
N SER A 37 14.03 -17.23 2.38
CA SER A 37 14.99 -17.96 1.55
C SER A 37 15.19 -17.39 0.15
N SER A 38 14.50 -16.31 -0.24
CA SER A 38 14.84 -15.64 -1.50
C SER A 38 16.21 -14.97 -1.34
N PRO A 39 17.25 -15.38 -2.09
CA PRO A 39 18.47 -14.61 -2.10
C PRO A 39 18.11 -13.23 -2.63
N THR A 40 18.37 -12.20 -1.82
CA THR A 40 18.37 -10.80 -2.28
C THR A 40 19.55 -10.60 -3.23
N ASN A 41 19.63 -11.40 -4.30
CA ASN A 41 20.43 -11.07 -5.46
C ASN A 41 19.81 -9.77 -5.96
N GLY A 42 20.56 -8.68 -5.96
CA GLY A 42 20.06 -7.31 -6.14
C GLY A 42 19.18 -7.03 -7.38
N ALA A 43 18.91 -8.02 -8.22
CA ALA A 43 17.98 -7.98 -9.35
C ALA A 43 16.54 -7.59 -8.98
N ASP A 44 16.07 -7.91 -7.76
CA ASP A 44 14.70 -7.62 -7.32
C ASP A 44 14.61 -6.45 -6.32
N LYS A 45 15.70 -5.67 -6.18
CA LYS A 45 15.75 -4.57 -5.23
C LYS A 45 15.19 -3.29 -5.87
N TRP A 46 14.05 -2.85 -5.36
CA TRP A 46 13.44 -1.57 -5.72
C TRP A 46 13.75 -0.50 -4.68
N THR A 47 14.21 0.66 -5.12
CA THR A 47 14.35 1.87 -4.31
C THR A 47 13.11 2.74 -4.52
N ILE A 48 12.46 3.11 -3.43
CA ILE A 48 11.26 3.95 -3.44
C ILE A 48 11.62 5.34 -2.94
N PHE A 49 11.36 6.37 -3.73
CA PHE A 49 11.40 7.76 -3.31
C PHE A 49 9.98 8.29 -3.22
N VAL A 50 9.65 8.90 -2.09
CA VAL A 50 8.33 9.50 -1.85
C VAL A 50 8.54 10.95 -1.48
N ASP A 51 7.86 11.84 -2.21
CA ASP A 51 7.68 13.22 -1.78
C ASP A 51 6.20 13.50 -1.54
N GLY A 52 5.93 14.52 -0.75
CA GLY A 52 4.57 14.86 -0.37
C GLY A 52 4.49 16.30 0.08
N ALA A 53 3.51 17.01 -0.46
CA ALA A 53 3.21 18.39 -0.07
C ALA A 53 1.71 18.54 0.17
N SER A 54 1.37 19.31 1.20
CA SER A 54 -0.02 19.67 1.49
C SER A 54 -0.15 21.15 1.78
N ASN A 55 -1.31 21.70 1.42
CA ASN A 55 -1.74 23.05 1.76
C ASN A 55 -3.24 23.06 2.07
N ALA A 56 -3.77 24.23 2.43
CA ALA A 56 -5.18 24.39 2.78
C ALA A 56 -6.17 24.01 1.66
N THR A 57 -5.72 24.01 0.40
CA THR A 57 -6.53 23.70 -0.77
C THR A 57 -6.42 22.24 -1.23
N GLY A 58 -5.44 21.49 -0.74
CA GLY A 58 -5.25 20.09 -1.14
C GLY A 58 -3.91 19.51 -0.72
N ALA A 59 -3.72 18.22 -1.01
CA ALA A 59 -2.49 17.50 -0.77
C ALA A 59 -2.18 16.58 -1.96
N GLY A 60 -0.89 16.36 -2.20
CA GLY A 60 -0.39 15.46 -3.22
C GLY A 60 0.92 14.81 -2.78
N ALA A 61 1.19 13.63 -3.32
CA ALA A 61 2.44 12.91 -3.10
C ALA A 61 2.92 12.32 -4.43
N GLY A 62 4.21 12.48 -4.71
CA GLY A 62 4.91 11.81 -5.79
C GLY A 62 5.57 10.53 -5.28
N ILE A 63 5.56 9.49 -6.10
CA ILE A 63 6.25 8.23 -5.82
C ILE A 63 7.09 7.89 -7.04
N ILE A 64 8.38 7.64 -6.84
CA ILE A 64 9.31 7.13 -7.83
C ILE A 64 9.78 5.74 -7.39
N LEU A 65 9.76 4.80 -8.34
CA LEU A 65 10.20 3.42 -8.17
C LEU A 65 11.38 3.20 -9.12
N GLU A 66 12.56 2.99 -8.56
CA GLU A 66 13.78 2.63 -9.29
C GLU A 66 14.19 1.19 -8.99
N ASN A 67 14.71 0.48 -9.99
CA ASN A 67 15.37 -0.82 -9.81
C ASN A 67 16.82 -0.66 -10.30
N GLU A 68 17.77 -1.38 -9.69
CA GLU A 68 19.22 -1.32 -10.00
C GLU A 68 19.63 -1.99 -11.34
N ASN A 69 18.72 -2.05 -12.33
CA ASN A 69 18.91 -2.79 -13.58
C ASN A 69 19.49 -1.94 -14.73
#